data_AF-A0A1Q6RQE3-F1
#
_entry.id   AF-A0A1Q6RQE3-F1
#
_cell.length_a   1.000
_cell.length_b   1.000
_cell.length_c   1.000
_cell.angle_alpha   90.00
_cell.angle_beta   90.00
_cell.angle_gamma   90.00
#
_symmetry.space_group_name_H-M   'P 1'
#
loop_
_entity.id
_entity.type
_entity.pdbx_description
1 polymer ?
#
loop_
_entity_poly.entity_id
_entity_poly.type
_entity_poly.pdbx_seq_one_letter_code
_entity_poly.pdbx_strand_id
1 'polypeptide(L)'
;MSTYYDFMVEAKYKDKWYNIDLHTKDFDGKLRHQYLATFSRSFVGQLESLIDGAWRIGFDDLAESTQNLLLSSIPAECEDSVRLEQFYVAGNLADFEKLLKAPYQNEYYVTRNQIAAYESHEIDDICDYLTAHEVLELPYTARSEYVLYRWNDVFDNAEKIRSMVDRLRFQVECFNEALPYEAGQSYGDRAASQVRVIYRIS
;
A
#
# COMPACT_ATOMS: atom_id res chain seq x y z
N MET A 1 12.47 -19.58 -2.67
CA MET A 1 12.50 -18.47 -1.70
C MET A 1 11.55 -17.41 -2.20
N SER A 2 10.56 -17.04 -1.41
CA SER A 2 9.62 -15.98 -1.78
C SER A 2 10.32 -14.64 -1.62
N THR A 3 10.35 -13.84 -2.68
CA THR A 3 10.86 -12.46 -2.65
C THR A 3 9.82 -11.57 -1.98
N TYR A 4 10.22 -10.76 -1.00
CA TYR A 4 9.35 -9.81 -0.32
C TYR A 4 9.76 -8.36 -0.62
N TYR A 5 8.79 -7.47 -0.50
CA TYR A 5 8.94 -6.03 -0.70
C TYR A 5 8.51 -5.36 0.60
N ASP A 6 9.47 -4.74 1.29
CA ASP A 6 9.23 -3.99 2.52
C ASP A 6 9.12 -2.51 2.21
N PHE A 7 7.94 -1.93 2.44
CA PHE A 7 7.63 -0.53 2.18
C PHE A 7 7.80 0.31 3.46
N MET A 8 8.48 1.45 3.33
CA MET A 8 8.75 2.44 4.37
C MET A 8 8.28 3.81 3.87
N VAL A 9 8.02 4.73 4.80
CA VAL A 9 7.58 6.08 4.45
C VAL A 9 8.49 7.12 5.05
N GLU A 10 8.80 8.12 4.23
CA GLU A 10 9.49 9.32 4.69
C GLU A 10 8.73 10.59 4.29
N ALA A 11 8.78 11.58 5.18
CA ALA A 11 8.26 12.91 4.96
C ALA A 11 9.38 13.96 5.05
N LYS A 12 9.30 14.98 4.19
CA LYS A 12 10.25 16.08 4.14
C LYS A 12 9.71 17.30 4.87
N TYR A 13 10.42 17.76 5.89
CA TYR A 13 10.12 18.98 6.64
C TYR A 13 11.40 19.81 6.82
N LYS A 14 11.32 21.12 6.55
CA LYS A 14 12.47 22.05 6.61
C LYS A 14 13.74 21.49 5.95
N ASP A 15 13.57 20.99 4.72
CA ASP A 15 14.62 20.39 3.89
C ASP A 15 15.27 19.09 4.41
N LYS A 16 14.79 18.53 5.51
CA LYS A 16 15.25 17.24 6.04
C LYS A 16 14.18 16.17 5.85
N TRP A 17 14.60 14.97 5.47
CA TRP A 17 13.75 13.78 5.44
C TRP A 17 13.69 13.10 6.81
N TYR A 18 12.50 12.62 7.17
CA TYR A 18 12.23 11.89 8.40
C TYR A 18 11.47 10.61 8.07
N ASN A 19 11.87 9.48 8.65
CA ASN A 19 11.03 8.28 8.68
C ASN A 19 9.76 8.57 9.48
N ILE A 20 8.61 8.18 8.95
CA ILE A 20 7.31 8.36 9.59
C ILE A 20 6.56 7.05 9.79
N ASP A 21 7.29 5.93 9.76
CA ASP A 21 6.72 4.63 10.04
C ASP A 21 6.27 4.53 11.51
N LEU A 22 5.23 3.73 11.73
CA LEU A 22 4.68 3.56 13.07
C LEU A 22 5.56 2.62 13.90
N HIS A 23 5.51 2.80 15.21
CA HIS A 23 6.13 1.90 16.17
C HIS A 23 5.08 1.40 17.15
N THR A 24 5.07 0.09 17.39
CA THR A 24 4.18 -0.54 18.37
C THR A 24 5.00 -0.96 19.58
N LYS A 25 4.48 -0.69 20.77
CA LYS A 25 5.06 -1.21 22.01
C LYS A 25 4.54 -2.63 22.23
N ASP A 26 5.44 -3.60 22.26
CA ASP A 26 5.13 -5.01 22.51
C ASP A 26 4.93 -5.25 24.03
N PHE A 27 4.44 -6.44 24.41
CA PHE A 27 4.17 -6.81 25.80
C PHE A 27 5.42 -6.76 26.71
N ASP A 28 6.60 -6.94 26.13
CA ASP A 28 7.89 -6.82 26.81
C ASP A 28 8.33 -5.34 27.02
N GLY A 29 7.52 -4.39 26.55
CA GLY A 29 7.74 -2.97 26.64
C GLY A 29 8.68 -2.40 25.58
N LYS A 30 9.19 -3.23 24.66
CA LYS A 30 10.07 -2.78 23.57
C LYS A 30 9.26 -2.19 22.44
N LEU A 31 9.79 -1.14 21.83
CA LEU A 31 9.25 -0.59 20.60
C LEU A 31 9.71 -1.46 19.43
N ARG A 32 8.75 -1.90 18.62
CA ARG A 32 9.00 -2.57 17.34
C ARG A 32 8.54 -1.66 16.23
N HIS A 33 9.43 -1.46 15.26
CA HIS A 33 9.11 -0.77 14.03
C HIS A 33 8.07 -1.56 13.22
N GLN A 34 7.22 -0.83 12.53
CA GLN A 34 6.22 -1.37 11.64
C GLN A 34 6.36 -0.71 10.28
N TYR A 35 6.84 -1.49 9.30
CA TYR A 35 6.77 -1.11 7.89
C TYR A 35 5.35 -0.68 7.51
N LEU A 36 5.25 0.18 6.51
CA LEU A 36 3.97 0.56 5.92
C LEU A 36 3.21 -0.70 5.47
N ALA A 37 3.88 -1.54 4.70
CA ALA A 37 3.40 -2.84 4.27
C ALA A 37 4.58 -3.75 3.89
N THR A 38 4.37 -5.05 4.00
CA THR A 38 5.26 -6.07 3.45
C THR A 38 4.45 -6.97 2.52
N PHE A 39 4.83 -7.01 1.24
CA PHE A 39 4.15 -7.84 0.23
C PHE A 39 5.10 -8.88 -0.34
N SER A 40 4.63 -10.11 -0.56
CA SER A 40 5.37 -11.04 -1.41
C SER A 40 5.21 -10.64 -2.87
N ARG A 41 6.16 -11.05 -3.72
CA ARG A 41 6.12 -10.80 -5.17
C ARG A 41 4.80 -11.19 -5.84
N SER A 42 4.14 -12.24 -5.36
CA SER A 42 2.83 -12.69 -5.84
C SER A 42 1.68 -11.72 -5.57
N PHE A 43 1.85 -10.75 -4.67
CA PHE A 43 0.88 -9.71 -4.31
C PHE A 43 1.31 -8.32 -4.76
N VAL A 44 2.21 -8.22 -5.73
CA VAL A 44 2.59 -6.91 -6.27
C VAL A 44 1.45 -6.38 -7.16
N GLY A 45 0.92 -7.15 -8.11
CA GLY A 45 -0.27 -6.83 -8.93
C GLY A 45 -0.46 -5.33 -9.24
N GLN A 46 -1.40 -4.65 -8.55
CA GLN A 46 -1.68 -3.23 -8.79
C GLN A 46 -0.51 -2.28 -8.47
N LEU A 47 0.43 -2.69 -7.63
CA LEU A 47 1.68 -1.97 -7.33
C LEU A 47 2.72 -2.08 -8.44
N GLU A 48 2.57 -3.00 -9.42
CA GLU A 48 3.58 -3.19 -10.48
C GLU A 48 3.88 -1.88 -11.20
N SER A 49 2.85 -1.10 -11.50
CA SER A 49 3.02 0.21 -12.14
C SER A 49 3.88 1.21 -11.34
N LEU A 50 3.79 1.18 -10.01
CA LEU A 50 4.60 2.02 -9.12
C LEU A 50 6.02 1.46 -8.93
N ILE A 51 6.16 0.14 -8.89
CA ILE A 51 7.45 -0.54 -8.77
C ILE A 51 8.27 -0.37 -10.06
N ASP A 52 7.66 -0.55 -11.23
CA ASP A 52 8.32 -0.38 -12.53
C ASP A 52 8.71 1.08 -12.80
N GLY A 53 7.93 2.02 -12.26
CA GLY A 53 8.22 3.45 -12.31
C GLY A 53 9.19 3.95 -11.23
N ALA A 54 9.62 3.08 -10.31
CA ALA A 54 10.43 3.48 -9.18
C ALA A 54 11.85 3.85 -9.59
N TRP A 55 12.40 4.90 -8.99
CA TRP A 55 13.81 5.25 -9.19
C TRP A 55 14.65 4.81 -8.00
N ARG A 56 15.88 4.41 -8.31
CA ARG A 56 16.82 3.88 -7.33
C ARG A 56 17.45 5.00 -6.51
N ILE A 57 17.60 4.78 -5.21
CA ILE A 57 18.36 5.62 -4.27
C ILE A 57 19.32 4.74 -3.45
N GLY A 58 20.40 5.35 -2.95
CA GLY A 58 21.36 4.69 -2.07
C GLY A 58 20.95 4.77 -0.60
N PHE A 59 21.65 4.02 0.26
CA PHE A 59 21.46 4.07 1.70
C PHE A 59 21.64 5.49 2.27
N ASP A 60 22.66 6.21 1.82
CA ASP A 60 22.97 7.56 2.29
C ASP A 60 21.93 8.62 1.87
N ASP A 61 21.09 8.31 0.87
CA ASP A 61 19.99 9.18 0.42
C ASP A 61 18.75 9.05 1.30
N LEU A 62 18.67 8.03 2.16
CA LEU A 62 17.55 7.80 3.09
C LEU A 62 17.58 8.82 4.23
N ALA A 63 16.44 9.02 4.90
CA ALA A 63 16.41 9.78 6.14
C ALA A 63 17.35 9.14 7.18
N GLU A 64 18.05 9.97 7.96
CA GLU A 64 18.92 9.52 9.05
C GLU A 64 18.19 8.58 10.02
N SER A 65 16.90 8.83 10.27
CA SER A 65 16.04 7.95 11.08
C SER A 65 15.80 6.58 10.43
N THR A 66 15.61 6.52 9.11
CA THR A 66 15.49 5.26 8.35
C THR A 66 16.82 4.50 8.33
N GLN A 67 17.94 5.20 8.16
CA GLN A 67 19.28 4.60 8.21
C GLN A 67 19.53 3.93 9.57
N ASN A 68 19.27 4.66 10.66
CA ASN A 68 19.42 4.15 12.03
C ASN A 68 18.50 2.96 12.30
N LEU A 69 17.26 3.02 11.81
CA LEU A 69 16.31 1.92 11.90
C LEU A 69 16.88 0.64 11.26
N LEU A 70 17.34 0.72 10.01
CA LEU A 70 17.85 -0.42 9.27
C LEU A 70 19.08 -1.02 9.94
N LEU A 71 20.03 -0.19 10.39
CA LEU A 71 21.23 -0.64 11.10
C LEU A 71 20.91 -1.25 12.47
N SER A 72 19.90 -0.75 13.18
CA SER A 72 19.50 -1.29 14.50
C SER A 72 18.89 -2.70 14.43
N SER A 73 18.42 -3.08 13.23
CA SER A 73 17.73 -4.36 13.00
C SER A 73 18.66 -5.52 12.64
N ILE A 74 19.96 -5.26 12.48
CA ILE A 74 20.96 -6.22 12.01
C ILE A 74 22.16 -6.31 12.97
N PRO A 75 22.90 -7.43 12.99
CA PRO A 75 24.18 -7.51 13.67
C PRO A 75 25.21 -6.55 13.07
N ALA A 76 26.12 -6.01 13.89
CA ALA A 76 27.15 -5.04 13.46
C ALA A 76 28.03 -5.56 12.31
N GLU A 77 28.25 -6.88 12.25
CA GLU A 77 29.02 -7.55 11.20
C GLU A 77 28.36 -7.49 9.81
N CYS A 78 27.06 -7.17 9.76
CA CYS A 78 26.28 -7.06 8.53
C CYS A 78 26.03 -5.60 8.10
N GLU A 79 26.55 -4.60 8.82
CA GLU A 79 26.30 -3.18 8.49
C GLU A 79 26.76 -2.81 7.09
N ASP A 80 27.95 -3.27 6.69
CA ASP A 80 28.49 -2.98 5.36
C ASP A 80 27.64 -3.60 4.25
N SER A 81 26.96 -4.72 4.53
CA SER A 81 26.03 -5.34 3.59
C SER A 81 24.78 -4.47 3.40
N VAL A 82 24.23 -3.91 4.48
CA VAL A 82 23.03 -3.06 4.40
C VAL A 82 23.32 -1.71 3.76
N ARG A 83 24.51 -1.15 3.97
CA ARG A 83 24.95 0.07 3.26
C ARG A 83 25.06 -0.12 1.75
N LEU A 84 25.25 -1.36 1.30
CA LEU A 84 25.30 -1.75 -0.12
C LEU A 84 23.93 -2.14 -0.69
N GLU A 85 22.87 -2.21 0.12
CA GLU A 85 21.51 -2.50 -0.35
C GLU A 85 20.99 -1.39 -1.29
N GLN A 86 20.09 -1.78 -2.20
CA GLN A 86 19.42 -0.85 -3.10
C GLN A 86 18.01 -0.58 -2.61
N PHE A 87 17.66 0.70 -2.58
CA PHE A 87 16.34 1.19 -2.21
C PHE A 87 15.69 1.87 -3.41
N TYR A 88 14.37 1.91 -3.41
CA TYR A 88 13.60 2.37 -4.54
C TYR A 88 12.46 3.27 -4.07
N VAL A 89 12.34 4.46 -4.66
CA VAL A 89 11.20 5.34 -4.38
C VAL A 89 10.06 4.98 -5.33
N ALA A 90 8.99 4.39 -4.81
CA ALA A 90 7.83 3.96 -5.59
C ALA A 90 6.88 5.11 -5.94
N GLY A 91 6.87 6.19 -5.16
CA GLY A 91 6.00 7.34 -5.40
C GLY A 91 5.66 8.11 -4.14
N ASN A 92 4.64 8.95 -4.22
CA ASN A 92 4.10 9.74 -3.09
C ASN A 92 2.67 9.30 -2.73
N LEU A 93 2.10 9.90 -1.69
CA LEU A 93 0.72 9.61 -1.24
C LEU A 93 -0.31 9.69 -2.39
N ALA A 94 -0.25 10.72 -3.25
CA ALA A 94 -1.20 10.87 -4.34
C ALA A 94 -1.09 9.76 -5.39
N ASP A 95 0.10 9.22 -5.62
CA ASP A 95 0.29 8.09 -6.54
C ASP A 95 -0.33 6.81 -5.98
N PHE A 96 -0.17 6.57 -4.68
CA PHE A 96 -0.82 5.46 -3.99
C PHE A 96 -2.35 5.64 -3.92
N GLU A 97 -2.87 6.86 -3.73
CA GLU A 97 -4.30 7.14 -3.76
C GLU A 97 -4.94 6.92 -5.15
N LYS A 98 -4.18 7.09 -6.23
CA LYS A 98 -4.67 6.77 -7.59
C LYS A 98 -4.95 5.28 -7.76
N LEU A 99 -4.24 4.40 -7.04
CA LEU A 99 -4.49 2.95 -7.07
C LEU A 99 -5.90 2.62 -6.57
N LEU A 100 -6.43 3.38 -5.60
CA LEU A 100 -7.80 3.20 -5.11
C LEU A 100 -8.87 3.57 -6.14
N LYS A 101 -8.49 4.29 -7.20
CA LYS A 101 -9.37 4.68 -8.30
C LYS A 101 -9.20 3.79 -9.53
N ALA A 102 -8.39 2.74 -9.43
CA ALA A 102 -8.25 1.77 -10.51
C ALA A 102 -9.62 1.14 -10.83
N PRO A 103 -9.90 0.88 -12.12
CA PRO A 103 -11.12 0.17 -12.49
C PRO A 103 -11.15 -1.21 -11.83
N TYR A 104 -12.37 -1.69 -11.54
CA TYR A 104 -12.56 -3.06 -11.07
C TYR A 104 -11.95 -4.05 -12.07
N GLN A 105 -11.29 -5.09 -11.55
CA GLN A 105 -10.66 -6.11 -12.39
C GLN A 105 -11.71 -6.90 -13.18
N ASN A 106 -12.84 -7.20 -12.53
CA ASN A 106 -13.92 -7.97 -13.10
C ASN A 106 -15.15 -7.08 -13.30
N GLU A 107 -15.69 -7.11 -14.52
CA GLU A 107 -16.95 -6.47 -14.89
C GLU A 107 -17.73 -7.45 -15.76
N TYR A 108 -18.62 -8.21 -15.13
CA TYR A 108 -19.38 -9.28 -15.78
C TYR A 108 -20.80 -9.37 -15.23
N TYR A 109 -21.65 -10.12 -15.92
CA TYR A 109 -22.99 -10.42 -15.45
C TYR A 109 -22.96 -11.62 -14.51
N VAL A 110 -23.46 -11.44 -13.30
CA VAL A 110 -23.43 -12.43 -12.22
C VAL A 110 -24.83 -12.58 -11.64
N THR A 111 -25.16 -13.77 -11.14
CA THR A 111 -26.43 -13.99 -10.45
C THR A 111 -26.50 -13.23 -9.14
N ARG A 112 -27.67 -12.66 -8.81
CA ARG A 112 -27.88 -11.91 -7.56
C ARG A 112 -27.53 -12.70 -6.29
N ASN A 113 -27.72 -14.02 -6.32
CA ASN A 113 -27.43 -14.89 -5.19
C ASN A 113 -25.91 -14.99 -4.93
N GLN A 114 -25.10 -15.08 -5.99
CA GLN A 114 -23.63 -15.05 -5.83
C GLN A 114 -23.17 -13.70 -5.32
N ILE A 115 -23.74 -12.58 -5.80
CA ILE A 115 -23.41 -11.24 -5.30
C ILE A 115 -23.70 -11.16 -3.79
N ALA A 116 -24.88 -11.61 -3.36
CA ALA A 116 -25.26 -11.58 -1.94
C ALA A 116 -24.32 -12.44 -1.09
N ALA A 117 -24.00 -13.66 -1.54
CA ALA A 117 -23.08 -14.56 -0.84
C ALA A 117 -21.64 -14.01 -0.82
N TYR A 118 -21.23 -13.32 -1.88
CA TYR A 118 -19.92 -12.69 -1.98
C TYR A 118 -19.79 -11.52 -1.00
N GLU A 119 -20.79 -10.63 -0.98
CA GLU A 119 -20.82 -9.47 -0.08
C GLU A 119 -21.03 -9.86 1.39
N SER A 120 -21.66 -11.00 1.68
CA SER A 120 -21.78 -11.54 3.03
C SER A 120 -20.56 -12.37 3.48
N HIS A 121 -19.54 -12.49 2.63
CA HIS A 121 -18.35 -13.33 2.86
C HIS A 121 -18.67 -14.82 3.08
N GLU A 122 -19.74 -15.32 2.45
CA GLU A 122 -20.08 -16.75 2.42
C GLU A 122 -19.32 -17.50 1.32
N ILE A 123 -18.90 -16.81 0.25
CA ILE A 123 -18.04 -17.34 -0.81
C ILE A 123 -16.80 -16.47 -1.00
N ASP A 124 -15.67 -17.12 -1.30
CA ASP A 124 -14.38 -16.46 -1.51
C ASP A 124 -14.16 -16.00 -2.96
N ASP A 125 -15.00 -16.32 -3.94
CA ASP A 125 -14.91 -15.72 -5.28
C ASP A 125 -16.19 -15.95 -6.06
N ILE A 126 -16.43 -15.10 -7.04
CA ILE A 126 -17.48 -15.29 -8.04
C ILE A 126 -16.89 -16.10 -9.20
N CYS A 127 -17.21 -17.40 -9.22
CA CYS A 127 -16.70 -18.31 -10.24
C CYS A 127 -17.58 -18.34 -11.51
N ASP A 128 -18.89 -18.11 -11.38
CA ASP A 128 -19.84 -18.20 -12.48
C ASP A 128 -20.29 -16.81 -12.92
N TYR A 129 -19.68 -16.32 -14.00
CA TYR A 129 -19.96 -15.02 -14.60
C TYR A 129 -20.09 -15.11 -16.12
N LEU A 130 -20.89 -14.23 -16.70
CA LEU A 130 -21.18 -14.18 -18.12
C LEU A 130 -20.83 -12.83 -18.72
N THR A 131 -20.37 -12.83 -19.96
CA THR A 131 -20.27 -11.62 -20.79
C THR A 131 -21.66 -11.14 -21.21
N ALA A 132 -21.75 -9.88 -21.65
CA ALA A 132 -22.98 -9.33 -22.18
C ALA A 132 -23.57 -10.17 -23.33
N HIS A 133 -22.71 -10.80 -24.15
CA HIS A 133 -23.14 -11.63 -25.27
C HIS A 133 -23.79 -12.94 -24.80
N GLU A 134 -23.16 -13.63 -23.85
CA GLU A 134 -23.67 -14.91 -23.33
C GLU A 134 -25.01 -14.73 -22.60
N VAL A 135 -25.21 -13.63 -21.88
CA VAL A 135 -26.52 -13.32 -21.27
C VAL A 135 -27.61 -13.15 -22.33
N LEU A 136 -27.29 -12.59 -23.50
CA LEU A 136 -28.26 -12.43 -24.58
C LEU A 136 -28.64 -13.75 -25.24
N GLU A 137 -27.85 -14.80 -25.09
CA GLU A 137 -28.16 -16.15 -25.59
C GLU A 137 -29.08 -16.93 -24.65
N LEU A 138 -29.17 -16.54 -23.38
CA LEU A 138 -30.01 -17.22 -22.39
C LEU A 138 -31.52 -17.05 -22.66
N PRO A 139 -32.37 -17.98 -22.18
CA PRO A 139 -33.82 -17.78 -22.14
C PRO A 139 -34.20 -16.54 -21.31
N TYR A 140 -35.27 -15.82 -21.70
CA TYR A 140 -35.69 -14.56 -21.07
C TYR A 140 -35.84 -14.66 -19.53
N THR A 141 -36.36 -15.78 -19.03
CA THR A 141 -36.54 -16.03 -17.58
C THR A 141 -35.24 -16.17 -16.81
N ALA A 142 -34.17 -16.66 -17.45
CA ALA A 142 -32.85 -16.78 -16.83
C ALA A 142 -32.10 -15.44 -16.87
N ARG A 143 -32.32 -14.61 -17.90
CA ARG A 143 -31.64 -13.29 -18.02
C ARG A 143 -31.92 -12.37 -16.85
N SER A 144 -33.12 -12.40 -16.28
CA SER A 144 -33.49 -11.53 -15.16
C SER A 144 -32.73 -11.80 -13.86
N GLU A 145 -32.11 -12.97 -13.74
CA GLU A 145 -31.32 -13.34 -12.56
C GLU A 145 -29.90 -12.77 -12.61
N TYR A 146 -29.39 -12.49 -13.82
CA TYR A 146 -28.07 -11.94 -14.05
C TYR A 146 -28.08 -10.42 -14.04
N VAL A 147 -27.15 -9.84 -13.28
CA VAL A 147 -26.97 -8.39 -13.14
C VAL A 147 -25.50 -8.07 -13.39
N LEU A 148 -25.23 -6.98 -14.10
CA LEU A 148 -23.88 -6.48 -14.24
C LEU A 148 -23.32 -6.13 -12.86
N TYR A 149 -22.25 -6.81 -12.47
CA TYR A 149 -21.57 -6.62 -11.20
C TYR A 149 -20.09 -6.36 -11.43
N ARG A 150 -19.51 -5.52 -10.58
CA ARG A 150 -18.10 -5.14 -10.65
C ARG A 150 -17.45 -5.51 -9.34
N TRP A 151 -16.42 -6.33 -9.40
CA TRP A 151 -15.71 -6.76 -8.21
C TRP A 151 -14.23 -6.93 -8.51
N ASN A 152 -13.47 -7.03 -7.44
CA ASN A 152 -12.07 -7.44 -7.44
C ASN A 152 -12.02 -8.80 -6.75
N ASP A 153 -11.18 -9.72 -7.22
CA ASP A 153 -10.98 -11.07 -6.65
C ASP A 153 -10.72 -11.01 -5.13
N VAL A 154 -11.08 -12.04 -4.34
CA VAL A 154 -10.86 -12.04 -2.86
C VAL A 154 -9.39 -12.28 -2.50
N PHE A 155 -8.61 -12.86 -3.40
CA PHE A 155 -7.16 -12.91 -3.23
C PHE A 155 -6.49 -11.55 -3.46
N ASP A 156 -7.27 -10.51 -3.78
CA ASP A 156 -6.78 -9.28 -4.40
C ASP A 156 -6.05 -8.32 -3.46
N ASN A 157 -5.16 -7.60 -4.11
CA ASN A 157 -4.43 -6.47 -3.60
C ASN A 157 -5.35 -5.32 -3.18
N ALA A 158 -6.55 -5.13 -3.75
CA ALA A 158 -7.35 -3.92 -3.50
C ALA A 158 -7.59 -3.59 -2.01
N GLU A 159 -7.97 -4.56 -1.17
CA GLU A 159 -8.12 -4.33 0.29
C GLU A 159 -6.77 -4.09 0.97
N LYS A 160 -5.72 -4.80 0.55
CA LYS A 160 -4.35 -4.59 1.06
C LYS A 160 -3.80 -3.22 0.66
N ILE A 161 -4.08 -2.76 -0.56
CA ILE A 161 -3.74 -1.43 -1.07
C ILE A 161 -4.57 -0.39 -0.34
N ARG A 162 -5.86 -0.61 -0.11
CA ARG A 162 -6.68 0.28 0.70
C ARG A 162 -6.12 0.42 2.11
N SER A 163 -5.83 -0.70 2.78
CA SER A 163 -5.20 -0.70 4.10
C SER A 163 -3.85 0.01 4.11
N MET A 164 -3.02 -0.23 3.09
CA MET A 164 -1.72 0.46 2.91
C MET A 164 -1.90 1.97 2.73
N VAL A 165 -2.84 2.40 1.88
CA VAL A 165 -3.11 3.82 1.60
C VAL A 165 -3.70 4.51 2.83
N ASP A 166 -4.62 3.87 3.54
CA ASP A 166 -5.20 4.42 4.77
C ASP A 166 -4.13 4.55 5.87
N ARG A 167 -3.22 3.58 5.96
CA ARG A 167 -2.08 3.65 6.88
C ARG A 167 -1.09 4.74 6.49
N LEU A 168 -0.82 4.91 5.20
CA LEU A 168 0.03 5.99 4.67
C LEU A 168 -0.56 7.37 4.99
N ARG A 169 -1.87 7.55 4.77
CA ARG A 169 -2.60 8.78 5.13
C ARG A 169 -2.47 9.07 6.62
N PHE A 170 -2.74 8.06 7.44
CA PHE A 170 -2.68 8.19 8.89
C PHE A 170 -1.26 8.56 9.38
N GLN A 171 -0.21 7.94 8.84
CA GLN A 171 1.17 8.29 9.18
C GLN A 171 1.51 9.74 8.82
N VAL A 172 1.10 10.19 7.63
CA VAL A 172 1.33 11.57 7.17
C VAL A 172 0.57 12.57 8.06
N GLU A 173 -0.68 12.26 8.43
CA GLU A 173 -1.49 13.07 9.34
C GLU A 173 -0.85 13.18 10.72
N CYS A 174 -0.49 12.05 11.34
CA CYS A 174 0.20 12.04 12.64
C CYS A 174 1.52 12.81 12.61
N PHE A 175 2.30 12.68 11.53
CA PHE A 175 3.53 13.45 11.37
C PHE A 175 3.23 14.95 11.34
N ASN A 176 2.29 15.39 10.50
CA ASN A 176 1.91 16.81 10.40
C ASN A 176 1.39 17.38 11.71
N GLU A 177 0.61 16.60 12.48
CA GLU A 177 0.12 16.99 13.80
C GLU A 177 1.23 17.11 14.84
N ALA A 178 2.31 16.34 14.72
CA ALA A 178 3.43 16.31 15.66
C ALA A 178 4.48 17.40 15.43
N LEU A 179 4.52 18.03 14.25
CA LEU A 179 5.49 19.08 13.93
C LEU A 179 5.39 20.26 14.90
N PRO A 180 6.43 21.02 15.25
CA PRO A 180 6.27 22.13 16.20
C PRO A 180 5.35 23.23 15.63
N TYR A 181 4.54 23.86 16.49
CA TYR A 181 3.76 25.04 16.12
C TYR A 181 4.63 26.30 16.25
N GLU A 182 4.67 27.13 15.22
CA GLU A 182 5.27 28.47 15.26
C GLU A 182 4.18 29.54 15.15
N ALA A 183 4.27 30.58 15.97
CA ALA A 183 3.26 31.63 16.01
C ALA A 183 3.15 32.35 14.66
N GLY A 184 1.95 32.35 14.06
CA GLY A 184 1.65 33.00 12.79
C GLY A 184 1.67 32.07 11.56
N GLN A 185 1.96 30.77 11.73
CA GLN A 185 1.86 29.78 10.66
C GLN A 185 0.45 29.20 10.55
N SER A 186 -0.01 29.03 9.31
CA SER A 186 -1.21 28.23 9.02
C SER A 186 -0.88 26.73 9.03
N TYR A 187 -1.90 25.86 9.10
CA TYR A 187 -1.69 24.40 9.09
C TYR A 187 -0.96 23.92 7.83
N GLY A 188 -1.21 24.54 6.67
CA GLY A 188 -0.53 24.21 5.41
C GLY A 188 0.95 24.56 5.41
N ASP A 189 1.35 25.61 6.13
CA ASP A 189 2.76 26.02 6.26
C ASP A 189 3.56 25.07 7.17
N ARG A 190 2.85 24.33 8.02
CA ARG A 190 3.43 23.36 8.97
C ARG A 190 3.57 21.97 8.37
N ALA A 191 2.82 21.62 7.32
CA ALA A 191 2.78 20.26 6.80
C ALA A 191 4.10 19.82 6.13
N ALA A 192 4.27 18.50 5.99
CA ALA A 192 5.32 17.92 5.17
C ALA A 192 5.27 18.47 3.74
N SER A 193 6.38 19.02 3.29
CA SER A 193 6.52 19.56 1.93
C SER A 193 6.50 18.48 0.85
N GLN A 194 6.96 17.27 1.19
CA GLN A 194 6.99 16.10 0.32
C GLN A 194 6.82 14.83 1.15
N VAL A 195 6.25 13.79 0.56
CA VAL A 195 6.17 12.44 1.12
C VAL A 195 6.67 11.47 0.05
N ARG A 196 7.50 10.51 0.44
CA ARG A 196 7.96 9.43 -0.43
C ARG A 196 7.74 8.08 0.23
N VAL A 197 7.24 7.14 -0.54
CA VAL A 197 7.16 5.72 -0.18
C VAL A 197 8.35 5.03 -0.81
N ILE A 198 9.15 4.37 0.01
CA ILE A 198 10.38 3.69 -0.36
C ILE A 198 10.14 2.19 -0.18
N TYR A 199 10.68 1.35 -1.05
CA TYR A 199 10.76 -0.08 -0.79
C TYR A 199 12.18 -0.63 -0.94
N ARG A 200 12.40 -1.77 -0.28
CA ARG A 200 13.54 -2.65 -0.51
C ARG A 200 13.07 -4.07 -0.75
N ILE A 201 13.94 -4.88 -1.34
CA ILE A 201 13.69 -6.29 -1.59
C ILE A 201 14.32 -7.10 -0.44
N SER A 202 13.53 -7.94 0.23
CA SER A 202 13.96 -8.83 1.31
C SER A 202 13.85 -10.31 0.97
#